data_AF-A0A2E0BPY9-F1
#
_entry.id   AF-A0A2E0BPY9-F1
#
_cell.length_a   1.000
_cell.length_b   1.000
_cell.length_c   1.000
_cell.angle_alpha   90.00
_cell.angle_beta   90.00
_cell.angle_gamma   90.00
#
_symmetry.space_group_name_H-M   'P 1'
#
loop_
_entity.id
_entity.type
_entity.pdbx_description
1 polymer ?
#
loop_
_entity_poly.entity_id
_entity_poly.type
_entity_poly.pdbx_seq_one_letter_code
_entity_poly.pdbx_strand_id
1 'polypeptide(L)' 'MVNFIQIYYPVILAFICLIYSVSLGLFGYTEEAQYSAHWPATILLFAIAIRQRRNDIKKQ' A
#
# COMPACT_ATOMS: atom_id res chain seq x y z
N MET A 1 10.18 18.45 12.11
CA MET A 1 8.93 17.76 12.47
C MET A 1 8.55 16.85 11.31
N VAL A 2 8.56 15.53 11.49
CA VAL A 2 8.18 14.62 10.39
C VAL A 2 6.66 14.70 10.24
N ASN A 3 6.20 15.07 9.05
CA ASN A 3 4.77 15.15 8.77
C ASN A 3 4.15 13.74 8.87
N PHE A 4 3.12 13.57 9.68
CA PHE A 4 2.39 12.32 9.86
C PHE A 4 2.04 11.68 8.51
N ILE A 5 1.54 12.49 7.56
CA ILE A 5 1.18 12.02 6.22
C ILE A 5 2.39 11.42 5.49
N GLN A 6 3.58 12.00 5.63
CA GLN A 6 4.79 11.49 4.97
C GLN A 6 5.25 10.13 5.52
N ILE A 7 4.90 9.79 6.77
CA ILE A 7 5.24 8.49 7.36
C ILE A 7 4.22 7.43 6.94
N TYR A 8 2.94 7.78 6.93
CA TYR A 8 1.84 6.82 6.83
C TYR A 8 1.16 6.77 5.46
N TYR A 9 1.55 7.61 4.48
CA TYR A 9 0.97 7.58 3.14
C TYR A 9 0.90 6.18 2.50
N PRO A 10 1.88 5.26 2.65
CA PRO A 10 1.79 3.95 2.02
C PRO A 10 0.71 3.08 2.67
N VAL A 11 0.51 3.22 3.98
CA VAL A 11 -0.51 2.50 4.74
C VAL A 11 -1.90 3.01 4.38
N ILE A 12 -2.06 4.33 4.31
CA ILE A 12 -3.33 4.96 3.91
C ILE A 12 -3.68 4.53 2.47
N LEU A 13 -2.71 4.56 1.55
CA LEU A 13 -2.91 4.15 0.17
C LEU A 13 -3.28 2.66 0.06
N ALA A 14 -2.55 1.78 0.76
CA ALA A 14 -2.86 0.35 0.78
C ALA A 14 -4.27 0.08 1.34
N PHE A 15 -4.70 0.84 2.35
CA PHE A 15 -6.04 0.72 2.91
C PHE A 15 -7.14 1.17 1.93
N ILE A 16 -6.92 2.25 1.18
CA ILE A 16 -7.84 2.67 0.12
C ILE A 16 -7.94 1.61 -0.98
N CYS A 17 -6.82 1.02 -1.41
CA CYS A 17 -6.82 -0.07 -2.39
C CYS A 17 -7.55 -1.32 -1.88
N LEU A 18 -7.43 -1.63 -0.58
CA LEU A 18 -8.17 -2.72 0.05
C LEU A 18 -9.68 -2.47 -0.03
N ILE A 19 -10.12 -1.28 0.38
CA ILE A 19 -11.54 -0.90 0.30
C ILE A 19 -12.04 -0.97 -1.14
N TYR A 20 -11.25 -0.50 -2.11
CA TYR A 20 -11.58 -0.59 -3.52
C TYR A 20 -11.83 -2.04 -3.98
N SER A 21 -10.90 -2.95 -3.70
CA SER A 21 -11.02 -4.37 -4.06
C SER A 21 -12.23 -5.04 -3.40
N VAL A 22 -12.46 -4.79 -2.11
CA VAL A 22 -13.63 -5.33 -1.39
C VAL A 22 -14.93 -4.76 -1.98
N SER A 23 -14.96 -3.46 -2.29
CA SER A 23 -16.15 -2.80 -2.83
C SER A 23 -16.52 -3.36 -4.20
N LEU A 24 -15.53 -3.61 -5.07
CA LEU A 24 -15.74 -4.29 -6.35
C LEU A 24 -16.41 -5.65 -6.16
N GLY A 25 -15.92 -6.46 -5.21
CA GLY A 25 -16.50 -7.76 -4.89
C GLY A 25 -17.95 -7.65 -4.41
N LEU A 26 -18.27 -6.65 -3.58
CA LEU A 26 -19.63 -6.38 -3.13
C LEU A 26 -20.58 -5.94 -4.26
N PHE A 27 -20.06 -5.28 -5.30
CA PHE A 27 -20.82 -4.88 -6.48
C PHE A 27 -20.90 -5.96 -7.58
N GLY A 28 -20.30 -7.14 -7.37
CA GLY A 28 -20.32 -8.25 -8.32
C GLY A 28 -19.19 -8.24 -9.35
N TYR A 29 -18.24 -7.31 -9.26
CA TYR A 29 -17.04 -7.22 -10.11
C TYR A 29 -15.93 -8.12 -9.57
N THR A 30 -16.13 -9.44 -9.64
CA THR A 30 -15.27 -10.43 -8.97
C THR A 30 -13.88 -10.54 -9.59
N GLU A 31 -13.75 -10.41 -10.91
CA GLU A 31 -12.45 -10.49 -11.60
C GLU A 31 -11.56 -9.30 -11.24
N GLU A 32 -12.14 -8.10 -11.22
CA GLU A 32 -11.46 -6.87 -10.84
C GLU A 32 -11.12 -6.85 -9.36
N ALA A 33 -12.01 -7.38 -8.51
CA ALA A 33 -11.74 -7.56 -7.09
C ALA A 33 -10.53 -8.47 -6.87
N GLN A 34 -10.49 -9.63 -7.53
CA GLN A 34 -9.37 -10.58 -7.44
C GLN A 34 -8.07 -9.99 -8.01
N TYR A 35 -8.14 -9.31 -9.16
CA TYR A 35 -6.98 -8.65 -9.74
C TYR A 35 -6.44 -7.54 -8.83
N SER A 36 -7.29 -6.76 -8.16
CA SER A 36 -6.86 -5.66 -7.29
C SER A 36 -6.52 -6.07 -5.85
N ALA A 37 -6.90 -7.28 -5.41
CA ALA A 37 -6.75 -7.74 -4.04
C ALA A 37 -5.29 -7.78 -3.55
N HIS A 38 -4.32 -7.94 -4.46
CA HIS A 38 -2.89 -7.99 -4.10
C HIS A 38 -2.24 -6.61 -3.96
N TRP A 39 -2.88 -5.54 -4.44
CA TRP A 39 -2.31 -4.18 -4.44
C TRP A 39 -1.92 -3.68 -3.04
N PRO A 40 -2.72 -3.88 -1.98
CA PRO A 40 -2.31 -3.46 -0.63
C PRO A 40 -1.00 -4.09 -0.19
N ALA A 41 -0.80 -5.38 -0.45
CA ALA A 41 0.41 -6.11 -0.07
C ALA A 41 1.63 -5.63 -0.84
N THR A 42 1.53 -5.44 -2.16
CA THR A 42 2.66 -4.96 -2.98
C THR A 42 3.05 -3.53 -2.65
N ILE A 43 2.09 -2.63 -2.40
CA ILE A 43 2.35 -1.25 -1.95
C ILE A 43 3.16 -1.25 -0.65
N LEU A 44 2.74 -2.04 0.34
CA LEU A 44 3.44 -2.11 1.63
C LEU A 44 4.83 -2.75 1.48
N LEU A 45 4.96 -3.79 0.67
CA LEU A 45 6.24 -4.45 0.41
C LEU A 45 7.25 -3.48 -0.22
N PHE A 46 6.85 -2.74 -1.25
CA PHE A 46 7.71 -1.73 -1.87
C PHE A 46 8.02 -0.57 -0.93
N ALA A 47 7.04 -0.12 -0.13
CA ALA A 47 7.28 0.91 0.88
C ALA A 47 8.33 0.49 1.92
N ILE A 48 8.28 -0.77 2.37
CA ILE A 48 9.28 -1.36 3.29
C ILE A 48 10.64 -1.43 2.60
N ALA A 49 10.72 -1.99 1.39
CA ALA A 49 11.97 -2.13 0.65
C ALA A 49 12.65 -0.76 0.43
N ILE A 50 11.89 0.27 0.04
CA ILE A 50 12.40 1.63 -0.11
C ILE A 50 12.89 2.19 1.24
N ARG A 51 12.13 1.99 2.32
CA ARG A 51 12.54 2.48 3.66
C ARG A 51 13.80 1.78 4.16
N GLN A 52 13.96 0.48 3.90
CA GLN A 52 15.20 -0.25 4.18
C GLN A 52 16.39 0.37 3.44
N ARG A 53 16.29 0.56 2.12
CA ARG A 53 17.38 1.18 1.33
C ARG A 53 17.74 2.60 1.76
N ARG A 54 16.74 3.41 2.14
CA ARG A 54 16.99 4.76 2.67
C ARG A 54 17.74 4.74 4.00
N ASN A 55 17.49 3.76 4.85
CA ASN A 55 18.19 3.62 6.12
C ASN A 55 19.62 3.10 5.92
N ASP A 56 19.84 2.19 4.97
CA ASP A 56 21.18 1.70 4.60
C ASP A 56 22.09 2.85 4.15
N ILE A 57 21.59 3.74 3.28
CA ILE A 57 22.33 4.90 2.77
C ILE A 57 22.65 5.90 3.90
N LYS A 58 21.73 6.12 4.84
CA LYS A 58 21.94 7.04 5.97
C LYS A 58 22.95 6.53 7.01
N LYS A 59 23.25 5.22 7.01
CA LYS A 59 24.18 4.59 7.95
C LYS A 59 25.63 4.64 7.45
N GLN A 60 25.84 4.84 6.14
CA GLN A 60 27.14 5.13 5.54
C GLN A 60 27.52 6.59 5.80
#